data_AF-A0A0C9Y1J8-F1
#
_entry.id   AF-A0A0C9Y1J8-F1
#
_cell.length_a   1.000
_cell.length_b   1.000
_cell.length_c   1.000
_cell.angle_alpha   90.00
_cell.angle_beta   90.00
_cell.angle_gamma   90.00
#
_symmetry.space_group_name_H-M   'P 1'
#
loop_
_entity.id
_entity.type
_entity.pdbx_description
1 polymer ?
#
loop_
_entity_poly.entity_id
_entity_poly.type
_entity_poly.pdbx_seq_one_letter_code
_entity_poly.pdbx_strand_id
1 'polypeptide(L)'
;CAILSTHDLPCIHFNAKDDVLWRNLSWTRFWEKPVWILLIHCSLPVGHWVLCTIRFHSQQLFLFDSFAEQKPWRNDIKVGHL
;
A
#
# COMPACT_ATOMS: atom_id res chain seq x y z
N CYS A 1 0.60 5.89 14.23
CA CYS A 1 0.48 5.36 12.86
C CYS A 1 1.88 5.00 12.34
N ALA A 2 1.96 4.29 11.22
CA ALA A 2 3.18 4.10 10.44
C ALA A 2 2.95 4.66 9.03
N ILE A 3 3.99 5.23 8.42
CA ILE A 3 3.99 5.61 7.00
C ILE A 3 4.99 4.67 6.32
N LEU A 4 4.52 3.92 5.33
CA LEU A 4 5.35 3.00 4.57
C LEU A 4 5.94 3.74 3.36
N SER A 5 7.22 3.49 3.09
CA SER A 5 7.92 4.19 2.01
C SER A 5 7.33 3.79 0.67
N THR A 6 7.26 4.77 -0.24
CA THR A 6 6.91 4.54 -1.64
C THR A 6 7.94 3.66 -2.35
N HIS A 7 9.14 3.51 -1.76
CA HIS A 7 10.19 2.63 -2.26
C HIS A 7 9.94 1.15 -1.94
N ASP A 8 9.22 0.83 -0.86
CA ASP A 8 8.99 -0.55 -0.45
C ASP A 8 7.91 -1.23 -1.30
N LEU A 9 6.96 -0.46 -1.87
CA LEU A 9 5.91 -0.98 -2.75
C LEU A 9 6.46 -1.60 -4.05
N PRO A 10 7.33 -0.91 -4.80
CA PRO A 10 7.98 -1.50 -5.96
C PRO A 10 8.76 -2.77 -5.62
N CYS A 11 9.43 -2.82 -4.45
CA CYS A 11 10.11 -4.04 -4.03
C CYS A 11 9.14 -5.22 -3.93
N ILE A 12 7.96 -5.03 -3.33
CA ILE A 12 6.91 -6.06 -3.31
C ILE A 12 6.43 -6.41 -4.72
N HIS A 13 6.20 -5.40 -5.57
CA HIS A 13 5.75 -5.59 -6.95
C HIS A 13 6.75 -6.39 -7.81
N PHE A 14 8.04 -6.18 -7.59
CA PHE A 14 9.14 -6.90 -8.24
C PHE A 14 9.57 -8.15 -7.45
N ASN A 15 8.70 -8.69 -6.61
CA ASN A 15 8.86 -9.98 -5.92
C ASN A 15 10.10 -10.05 -5.02
N ALA A 16 10.43 -8.95 -4.34
CA ALA A 16 11.44 -8.94 -3.29
C ALA A 16 11.04 -9.94 -2.19
N LYS A 17 12.05 -10.63 -1.64
CA LYS A 17 11.84 -11.58 -0.55
C LYS A 17 11.40 -10.85 0.72
N ASP A 18 10.53 -11.50 1.49
CA ASP A 18 10.05 -10.99 2.79
C ASP A 18 11.19 -10.59 3.73
N ASP A 19 12.31 -11.34 3.74
CA ASP A 19 13.49 -11.01 4.56
C ASP A 19 14.10 -9.64 4.21
N VAL A 20 14.08 -9.26 2.94
CA VAL A 20 14.60 -7.97 2.46
C VAL A 20 13.68 -6.84 2.94
N LEU A 21 12.36 -7.04 2.80
CA LEU A 21 11.36 -6.09 3.27
C LEU A 21 11.43 -5.94 4.80
N TRP A 22 11.52 -7.05 5.52
CA TRP A 22 11.62 -7.09 6.96
C TRP A 22 12.88 -6.39 7.46
N ARG A 23 14.04 -6.63 6.84
CA ARG A 23 15.28 -5.92 7.19
C ARG A 23 15.12 -4.40 7.05
N ASN A 24 14.46 -3.93 6.00
CA ASN A 24 14.29 -2.51 5.73
C ASN A 24 13.22 -1.85 6.60
N LEU A 25 12.20 -2.60 7.01
CA LEU A 25 11.02 -2.07 7.71
C LEU A 25 11.02 -2.36 9.20
N SER A 26 11.79 -3.33 9.68
CA SER A 26 11.70 -3.83 11.06
C SER A 26 11.93 -2.78 12.13
N TRP A 27 12.91 -1.90 11.91
CA TRP A 27 13.24 -0.82 12.84
C TRP A 27 12.08 0.18 13.02
N THR A 28 11.15 0.28 12.07
CA THR A 28 9.98 1.17 12.16
C THR A 28 8.90 0.62 13.10
N ARG A 29 8.94 -0.69 13.40
CA ARG A 29 7.91 -1.42 14.18
C ARG A 29 6.50 -1.13 13.66
N PHE A 30 6.34 -1.05 12.33
CA PHE A 30 5.08 -0.68 11.71
C PHE A 30 3.93 -1.60 12.13
N TRP A 31 4.20 -2.89 12.35
CA TRP A 31 3.21 -3.89 12.80
C TRP A 31 2.59 -3.59 14.16
N GLU A 32 3.23 -2.79 15.01
CA GLU A 32 2.66 -2.37 16.30
C GLU A 32 1.75 -1.15 16.17
N LYS A 33 1.73 -0.50 15.01
CA LYS A 33 0.93 0.70 14.79
C LYS A 33 -0.46 0.28 14.33
N PRO A 34 -1.52 0.85 14.94
CA PRO A 34 -2.91 0.46 14.62
C PRO A 34 -3.36 0.93 13.23
N VAL A 35 -2.65 1.89 12.65
CA VAL A 35 -2.95 2.51 11.35
C VAL A 35 -1.66 2.58 10.54
N TRP A 36 -1.67 2.06 9.32
CA TRP A 36 -0.59 2.19 8.34
C TRP A 36 -1.05 3.08 7.19
N ILE A 37 -0.17 3.95 6.73
CA ILE A 37 -0.40 4.85 5.62
C ILE A 37 0.53 4.41 4.50
N LEU A 38 -0.06 4.16 3.34
CA LEU A 38 0.60 3.60 2.17
C LEU A 38 0.37 4.54 0.99
N LEU A 39 1.45 5.06 0.43
CA LEU A 39 1.40 5.85 -0.80
C LEU A 39 1.63 4.92 -1.99
N ILE A 40 0.67 4.90 -2.90
CA ILE A 40 0.68 4.04 -4.09
C ILE A 40 0.87 4.94 -5.31
N HIS A 41 1.96 4.70 -6.06
CA HIS A 41 2.20 5.37 -7.33
C HIS A 41 1.64 4.55 -8.47
N CYS A 42 0.66 5.10 -9.18
CA CYS A 42 0.04 4.51 -10.36
C CYS A 42 0.63 5.16 -11.61
N SER A 43 1.52 4.44 -12.29
CA SER A 43 2.36 5.00 -13.36
C SER A 43 1.66 5.20 -14.71
N LEU A 44 0.43 4.71 -14.90
CA LEU A 44 -0.27 4.72 -16.19
C LEU A 44 -1.74 5.16 -16.02
N PRO A 45 -2.32 5.90 -16.98
CA PRO A 45 -1.71 6.49 -18.19
C PRO A 45 -0.94 7.79 -17.93
N VAL A 46 -1.19 8.45 -16.79
CA VAL A 46 -0.46 9.62 -16.30
C VAL A 46 -0.14 9.32 -14.83
N GLY A 47 1.12 9.51 -14.43
CA GLY A 47 1.56 9.21 -13.06
C GLY A 47 0.64 9.87 -12.03
N HIS A 48 0.02 9.06 -11.19
CA HIS A 48 -0.95 9.49 -10.18
C HIS A 48 -0.64 8.88 -8.83
N TRP A 49 -0.85 9.65 -7.77
CA TRP A 49 -0.61 9.20 -6.40
C TRP A 49 -1.92 8.96 -5.68
N VAL A 50 -2.00 7.81 -5.04
CA VAL A 50 -3.16 7.39 -4.27
C VAL A 50 -2.72 7.09 -2.84
N LEU A 51 -3.58 7.44 -1.89
CA LEU A 51 -3.34 7.20 -0.49
C LEU A 51 -4.20 6.03 -0.02
N CYS A 52 -3.57 4.98 0.50
CA CYS A 52 -4.25 3.89 1.16
C CYS A 52 -3.97 3.94 2.67
N THR A 53 -5.02 3.92 3.47
CA THR A 53 -4.93 3.81 4.93
C THR A 53 -5.41 2.43 5.36
N ILE A 54 -4.55 1.67 6.01
CA ILE A 54 -4.85 0.34 6.54
C ILE A 54 -5.11 0.47 8.05
N ARG A 55 -6.30 0.07 8.50
CA ARG A 55 -6.59 -0.14 9.91
C ARG A 55 -6.42 -1.62 10.24
N PHE A 56 -5.30 -1.96 10.86
CA PHE A 56 -4.86 -3.34 11.04
C PHE A 56 -5.84 -4.17 11.88
N HIS A 57 -6.24 -3.65 13.05
CA HIS A 57 -7.15 -4.37 13.96
C HIS A 57 -8.54 -4.64 13.37
N SER A 58 -9.05 -3.72 12.56
CA SER A 58 -10.37 -3.86 11.93
C SER A 58 -10.30 -4.53 10.55
N GLN A 59 -9.09 -4.85 10.06
CA GLN A 59 -8.86 -5.39 8.70
C GLN A 59 -9.53 -4.53 7.61
N GLN A 60 -9.48 -3.21 7.76
CA GLN A 60 -10.11 -2.28 6.83
C GLN A 60 -9.05 -1.53 6.02
N LEU A 61 -9.33 -1.36 4.73
CA LEU A 61 -8.55 -0.57 3.79
C LEU A 61 -9.39 0.62 3.35
N PHE A 62 -8.84 1.82 3.46
CA PHE A 62 -9.45 3.06 2.97
C PHE A 62 -8.58 3.62 1.87
N LEU A 63 -9.09 3.61 0.65
CA LEU A 63 -8.45 4.23 -0.49
C LEU A 63 -8.97 5.66 -0.64
N PHE A 64 -8.06 6.62 -0.73
CA PHE A 64 -8.35 7.99 -1.08
C PHE A 64 -7.66 8.33 -2.40
N ASP A 65 -8.48 8.66 -3.38
CA ASP A 65 -8.08 9.08 -4.72
C ASP A 65 -8.56 10.51 -4.96
N SER A 66 -7.62 11.44 -5.11
CA SER A 66 -7.93 12.86 -5.33
C SER A 66 -8.57 13.15 -6.69
N PHE A 67 -8.50 12.22 -7.64
CA PHE A 67 -9.15 12.34 -8.95
C PHE A 67 -10.60 11.85 -8.95
N ALA A 68 -11.12 11.45 -7.78
CA ALA A 68 -12.51 11.05 -7.58
C ALA A 68 -13.01 10.00 -8.60
N GLU A 69 -12.14 9.02 -8.93
CA GLU A 69 -12.47 7.85 -9.75
C GLU A 69 -12.97 8.14 -11.20
N GLN A 70 -12.21 8.87 -12.01
CA GLN A 70 -12.43 8.84 -13.47
C GLN A 70 -12.27 7.42 -14.09
N LYS A 71 -11.71 6.46 -13.33
CA LYS A 71 -11.67 5.03 -13.64
C LYS A 71 -11.79 4.22 -12.32
N PRO A 72 -12.76 3.31 -12.16
CA PRO A 72 -12.94 2.57 -10.92
C PRO A 72 -11.85 1.49 -10.72
N TRP A 73 -11.23 1.49 -9.54
CA TRP A 73 -10.19 0.56 -9.07
C TRP A 73 -10.61 -0.92 -9.02
N ARG A 74 -11.90 -1.22 -9.23
CA ARG A 74 -12.45 -2.58 -9.17
C ARG A 74 -11.74 -3.58 -10.08
N ASN A 75 -11.17 -3.13 -11.19
CA ASN A 75 -10.46 -4.02 -12.11
C ASN A 75 -9.02 -4.34 -11.67
N ASP A 76 -8.44 -3.52 -10.79
CA ASP A 76 -7.06 -3.68 -10.31
C ASP A 76 -6.98 -4.48 -9.00
N ILE A 77 -8.11 -4.65 -8.31
CA ILE A 77 -8.22 -5.47 -7.10
C ILE A 77 -8.39 -6.94 -7.50
N LYS A 78 -7.31 -7.72 -7.37
CA LYS A 78 -7.43 -9.18 -7.38
C LYS A 78 -7.90 -9.63 -6.00
N VAL A 79 -9.11 -10.21 -5.94
CA VAL A 79 -9.57 -10.89 -4.72
C VAL A 79 -8.71 -12.14 -4.55
N GLY A 80 -7.86 -12.15 -3.53
CA GLY A 80 -7.15 -13.37 -3.15
C GLY A 80 -8.14 -14.39 -2.64
N HIS A 81 -8.25 -15.55 -3.31
CA HIS A 81 -8.85 -16.73 -2.71
C HIS A 81 -7.87 -17.25 -1.66
N LEU A 82 -8.27 -17.16 -0.39
CA LEU A 82 -7.60 -17.83 0.73
C LEU A 82 -7.72 -19.35 0.61
#